data_AF-A0A954XV21-F1
#
_entry.id   AF-A0A954XV21-F1
#
_cell.length_a   1.000
_cell.length_b   1.000
_cell.length_c   1.000
_cell.angle_alpha   90.00
_cell.angle_beta   90.00
_cell.angle_gamma   90.00
#
_symmetry.space_group_name_H-M   'P 1'
#
loop_
_entity.id
_entity.type
_entity.pdbx_description
1 polymer ?
#
loop_
_entity_poly.entity_id
_entity_poly.type
_entity_poly.pdbx_seq_one_letter_code
_entity_poly.pdbx_strand_id
1 'polypeptide(L)'
;MARLRAATDIHNARQGLGLLFSAAPFPGYQRKLTRLREEFGGWWYASDEPEAEGWLCPALYRYFDEAPEAIYVKAERNNFGRSFVKD
;
A
#
# COMPACT_ATOMS: atom_id res chain seq x y z
N MET A 1 17.87 -7.20 -9.08
CA MET A 1 17.68 -6.24 -7.97
C MET A 1 17.21 -4.91 -8.57
N ALA A 2 15.90 -4.67 -8.63
CA ALA A 2 15.34 -3.41 -9.12
C ALA A 2 14.92 -2.57 -7.91
N ARG A 3 15.46 -1.35 -7.82
CA ARG A 3 15.22 -0.43 -6.71
C ARG A 3 14.16 0.57 -7.16
N LEU A 4 12.90 0.35 -6.79
CA LEU A 4 11.82 1.29 -7.07
C LEU A 4 12.06 2.57 -6.25
N ARG A 5 12.25 3.72 -6.91
CA ARG A 5 12.22 5.04 -6.26
C ARG A 5 10.87 5.68 -6.55
N ALA A 6 9.96 5.63 -5.58
CA ALA A 6 8.89 6.61 -5.45
C ALA A 6 9.20 7.41 -4.19
N ALA A 7 9.85 8.56 -4.36
CA ALA A 7 10.20 9.45 -3.27
C ALA A 7 10.07 10.90 -3.75
N THR A 8 8.84 11.32 -3.95
CA THR A 8 8.50 12.74 -4.04
C THR A 8 7.45 13.00 -2.96
N ASP A 9 7.93 13.64 -1.89
CA ASP A 9 7.19 14.15 -0.73
C ASP A 9 6.86 13.20 0.44
N ILE A 10 7.84 12.42 0.92
CA ILE A 10 7.81 11.94 2.31
C ILE A 10 9.13 12.33 2.98
N HIS A 11 9.13 13.51 3.60
CA HIS A 11 10.19 13.91 4.51
C HIS A 11 10.30 12.85 5.62
N ASN A 12 11.44 12.15 5.68
CA ASN A 12 11.75 11.06 6.62
C ASN A 12 11.18 9.66 6.29
N ALA A 13 11.15 9.21 5.04
CA ALA A 13 10.86 7.81 4.72
C ALA A 13 11.70 6.76 5.51
N ARG A 14 12.88 7.16 6.02
CA ARG A 14 13.72 6.33 6.92
C ARG A 14 13.12 6.11 8.32
N GLN A 15 12.13 6.89 8.75
CA GLN A 15 11.39 6.71 10.02
C GLN A 15 10.25 5.69 9.90
N GLY A 16 10.15 5.02 8.75
CA GLY A 16 9.07 4.10 8.44
C GLY A 16 7.88 4.81 7.82
N LEU A 17 7.05 4.02 7.17
CA LEU A 17 5.84 4.44 6.46
C LEU A 17 4.70 3.53 6.91
N GLY A 18 3.55 4.12 7.24
CA GLY A 18 2.30 3.39 7.36
C GLY A 18 1.64 3.29 5.98
N LEU A 19 1.19 2.10 5.61
CA LEU A 19 0.37 1.90 4.41
C LEU A 19 -1.03 1.47 4.84
N LEU A 20 -2.01 2.30 4.49
CA LEU A 20 -3.43 1.95 4.62
C LEU A 20 -3.91 1.33 3.31
N PHE A 21 -4.69 0.25 3.42
CA PHE A 21 -5.30 -0.46 2.30
C PHE A 21 -6.79 -0.65 2.57
N SER A 22 -7.63 -0.56 1.54
CA SER A 22 -9.07 -0.77 1.62
C SER A 22 -9.62 -1.31 0.31
N ALA A 23 -10.63 -2.18 0.36
CA ALA A 23 -11.36 -2.64 -0.83
C ALA A 23 -12.34 -1.57 -1.36
N ALA A 24 -12.72 -0.61 -0.52
CA ALA A 24 -13.55 0.54 -0.89
C ALA A 24 -12.72 1.83 -0.94
N PRO A 25 -13.07 2.80 -1.82
CA PRO A 25 -12.42 4.10 -1.82
C PRO A 25 -12.65 4.81 -0.48
N PHE A 26 -11.66 5.58 -0.03
CA PHE A 26 -11.73 6.35 1.21
C PHE A 26 -11.11 7.74 1.03
N PRO A 27 -11.55 8.76 1.80
CA PRO A 27 -11.02 10.11 1.65
C PRO A 27 -9.49 10.17 1.74
N GLY A 28 -8.87 10.74 0.71
CA GLY A 28 -7.41 10.91 0.66
C GLY A 28 -6.62 9.63 0.33
N TYR A 29 -7.26 8.59 -0.22
CA TYR A 29 -6.50 7.53 -0.90
C TYR A 29 -5.62 8.16 -1.99
N GLN A 30 -4.43 7.62 -2.16
CA GLN A 30 -3.44 8.14 -3.10
C GLN A 30 -3.41 7.32 -4.39
N ARG A 31 -3.67 6.01 -4.31
CA ARG A 31 -3.63 5.11 -5.46
C ARG A 31 -4.77 4.11 -5.42
N LYS A 32 -5.24 3.71 -6.61
CA LYS A 32 -6.08 2.53 -6.82
C LYS A 32 -5.21 1.48 -7.49
N LEU A 33 -5.24 0.27 -6.95
CA LEU A 33 -4.61 -0.91 -7.54
C LEU A 33 -5.70 -1.81 -8.11
N THR A 34 -5.57 -2.27 -9.34
CA THR A 34 -6.53 -3.14 -10.02
C THR A 34 -5.96 -4.56 -10.09
N ARG A 35 -6.75 -5.56 -9.67
CA ARG A 35 -6.36 -6.97 -9.67
C ARG A 35 -6.16 -7.47 -11.11
N LEU A 36 -5.09 -8.22 -11.34
CA LEU A 36 -4.75 -8.78 -12.65
C LEU A 36 -4.93 -10.30 -12.68
N ARG A 37 -3.95 -11.03 -12.14
CA ARG A 37 -3.84 -12.50 -12.23
C ARG A 37 -3.42 -13.09 -10.90
N GLU A 38 -3.83 -14.32 -10.65
CA GLU A 38 -3.36 -15.11 -9.52
C GLU A 38 -2.00 -15.73 -9.86
N GLU A 39 -1.10 -15.77 -8.88
CA GLU A 39 0.17 -16.50 -8.99
C GLU A 39 0.68 -16.91 -7.61
N PHE A 40 1.14 -18.16 -7.46
CA PHE A 40 1.69 -18.70 -6.20
C PHE A 40 0.79 -18.48 -4.96
N GLY A 41 -0.54 -18.54 -5.14
CA GLY A 41 -1.55 -18.31 -4.09
C GLY A 41 -1.72 -16.85 -3.67
N GLY A 42 -1.01 -15.93 -4.32
CA GLY A 42 -1.18 -14.48 -4.20
C GLY A 42 -1.75 -13.88 -5.49
N TRP A 43 -1.83 -12.56 -5.53
CA TRP A 43 -2.43 -11.83 -6.64
C TRP A 43 -1.55 -10.67 -7.09
N TRP A 44 -1.41 -10.54 -8.40
CA TRP A 44 -0.81 -9.37 -9.03
C TRP A 44 -1.83 -8.24 -9.14
N TYR A 45 -1.39 -7.02 -8.83
CA TYR A 45 -2.16 -5.80 -9.01
C TYR A 45 -1.37 -4.76 -9.79
N ALA A 46 -2.05 -3.98 -10.62
CA ALA A 46 -1.49 -2.84 -11.35
C ALA A 46 -1.91 -1.50 -10.75
N SER A 47 -0.99 -0.54 -10.77
CA SER A 47 -1.24 0.90 -10.65
C SER A 47 -1.03 1.52 -12.02
N ASP A 48 -1.92 2.44 -12.43
CA ASP A 48 -1.78 3.16 -13.70
C ASP A 48 -0.82 4.37 -13.59
N GLU A 49 -0.64 4.94 -12.39
CA GLU A 49 0.11 6.20 -12.20
C GLU A 49 1.01 6.19 -10.94
N PRO A 50 2.33 5.91 -11.06
CA PRO A 50 3.00 5.43 -12.25
C PRO A 50 2.55 4.00 -12.59
N GLU A 51 2.75 3.63 -13.85
CA GLU A 51 2.55 2.26 -14.32
C GLU A 51 3.49 1.32 -13.56
N ALA A 52 2.90 0.44 -12.76
CA ALA A 52 3.63 -0.54 -11.97
C ALA A 52 2.76 -1.74 -11.62
N GLU A 53 3.37 -2.93 -11.62
CA GLU A 53 2.75 -4.15 -11.09
C GLU A 53 3.41 -4.57 -9.78
N GLY A 54 2.59 -5.10 -8.87
CA GLY A 54 3.06 -5.67 -7.61
C GLY A 54 2.31 -6.94 -7.25
N TRP A 55 3.05 -7.95 -6.80
CA TRP A 55 2.48 -9.18 -6.27
C TRP A 55 2.19 -9.03 -4.77
N LEU A 56 0.94 -9.30 -4.38
CA LEU A 56 0.52 -9.40 -3.00
C LEU A 56 0.41 -10.87 -2.62
N CYS A 57 1.21 -11.27 -1.64
CA CYS A 57 1.31 -12.65 -1.19
C CYS A 57 0.01 -13.13 -0.50
N PRO A 58 -0.11 -14.44 -0.19
CA PRO A 58 -1.29 -14.98 0.49
C PRO A 58 -1.62 -14.33 1.84
N ALA A 59 -0.71 -13.56 2.44
CA ALA A 59 -1.01 -12.79 3.66
C ALA A 59 -2.10 -11.73 3.44
N LEU A 60 -2.44 -11.39 2.18
CA LEU A 60 -3.59 -10.56 1.82
C LEU A 60 -4.88 -11.04 2.49
N TYR A 61 -5.10 -12.35 2.57
CA TYR A 61 -6.30 -12.96 3.13
C TYR A 61 -6.41 -12.84 4.66
N ARG A 62 -5.41 -12.25 5.33
CA ARG A 62 -5.54 -11.87 6.75
C ARG A 62 -6.34 -10.58 6.94
N TYR A 63 -6.55 -9.82 5.87
CA TYR A 63 -7.21 -8.51 5.88
C TYR A 63 -8.48 -8.47 5.03
N PHE A 64 -8.64 -9.42 4.11
CA PHE A 64 -9.78 -9.52 3.21
C PHE A 64 -10.25 -10.97 3.12
N ASP A 65 -11.57 -11.19 3.08
CA ASP A 65 -12.14 -12.53 2.94
C ASP A 65 -11.79 -13.16 1.57
N GLU A 66 -11.69 -12.33 0.54
CA GLU A 66 -11.24 -12.69 -0.80
C GLU A 66 -10.31 -11.61 -1.36
N ALA A 67 -9.59 -11.90 -2.45
CA ALA A 67 -8.72 -10.92 -3.09
C ALA A 67 -9.57 -9.84 -3.79
N PRO A 68 -9.57 -8.57 -3.37
CA PRO A 68 -10.45 -7.56 -3.93
C PRO A 68 -10.13 -7.26 -5.40
N GLU A 69 -11.12 -6.90 -6.22
CA GLU A 69 -10.86 -6.43 -7.59
C GLU A 69 -10.10 -5.09 -7.63
N ALA A 70 -10.30 -4.27 -6.60
CA ALA A 70 -9.61 -3.01 -6.42
C ALA A 70 -9.11 -2.85 -4.98
N ILE A 71 -7.90 -2.32 -4.81
CA ILE A 71 -7.35 -1.93 -3.52
C ILE A 71 -6.96 -0.46 -3.56
N TYR A 72 -7.53 0.33 -2.67
CA TYR A 72 -7.22 1.74 -2.49
C TYR A 72 -6.13 1.88 -1.43
N VAL A 73 -5.09 2.65 -1.72
CA VAL A 73 -3.87 2.75 -0.89
C VAL A 73 -3.57 4.18 -0.52
N LYS A 74 -3.15 4.40 0.72
CA LYS A 74 -2.60 5.67 1.20
C LYS A 74 -1.30 5.42 1.97
N ALA A 75 -0.24 6.10 1.56
CA ALA A 75 0.99 6.18 2.32
C ALA A 75 0.90 7.31 3.34
N GLU A 76 1.09 6.98 4.62
CA GLU A 76 1.09 7.94 5.72
C GLU A 76 2.40 7.88 6.50
N ARG A 77 2.77 9.02 7.09
CA ARG A 77 3.94 9.07 7.96
C ARG A 77 3.75 8.10 9.12
N ASN A 78 4.71 7.21 9.32
CA ASN A 78 4.70 6.35 10.50
C ASN A 78 5.02 7.20 11.74
N ASN A 79 4.08 7.29 12.68
CA ASN A 79 4.26 8.02 13.93
C ASN A 79 4.71 7.13 15.11
N PHE A 80 5.06 5.86 14.86
CA PHE A 80 5.63 5.00 15.89
C PHE A 80 6.94 5.60 16.44
N GLY A 81 6.87 6.17 17.64
CA GLY A 81 8.02 6.75 18.35
C GLY A 81 7.91 8.23 18.73
N ARG A 82 6.86 8.97 18.31
CA ARG A 82 6.53 10.24 18.97
C ARG A 82 5.61 9.96 20.14
N SER A 83 6.22 9.56 21.26
CA SER A 83 5.60 9.70 22.57
C SER A 83 4.98 11.09 22.63
N PHE A 84 3.69 11.13 22.94
CA PHE A 84 3.04 12.31 23.48
C PHE A 84 3.94 12.81 24.61
N VAL A 85 4.71 13.88 24.38
CA VAL A 85 5.14 14.73 25.48
C VAL A 85 3.81 15.33 25.94
N LYS A 86 3.30 14.78 27.04
CA LYS A 86 2.27 15.43 27.82
C LYS A 86 2.99 16.64 28.43
N ASP A 87 2.70 17.82 27.92
CA ASP A 87 2.94 19.06 28.68
C ASP A 87 2.21 18.98 30.03
#